data_AF-A0A803JWM3-F1
#
_entry.id   AF-A0A803JWM3-F1
#
_cell.length_a   1.000
_cell.length_b   1.000
_cell.length_c   1.000
_cell.angle_alpha   90.00
_cell.angle_beta   90.00
_cell.angle_gamma   90.00
#
_symmetry.space_group_name_H-M   'P 1'
#
loop_
_entity.id
_entity.type
_entity.pdbx_description
1 polymer ?
#
loop_
_entity_poly.entity_id
_entity_poly.type
_entity_poly.pdbx_seq_one_letter_code
_entity_poly.pdbx_strand_id
1 'polypeptide(L)'
;MGGQVSASLTLNTGAPQGCVLSPLLYSLYTFDCVATTNSTSIIKFADDTVVVGLISDNDETAYLEEVGNLVNWCQRNNLLLNVSKTKELIVDFSTKQVRNYQTPIINKSPVERVDSFRYLGVHITQDLSWSCHINTVVRKARQRLYHLRRLRGFRLPSRVLRNFYSCTIESILTGNISTWFGNSNMKDRQALQRVVRLAERIICIKLPDLQSIYNKRCWTKARKIMKDLSHPDNGLFCLLRSGRRFRSLKANTERLRRSFFPQAIRALNHNNITWI
;
A
#
# COMPACT_ATOMS: atom_id res chain seq x y z
N MET A 1 -43.66 -4.42 20.57
CA MET A 1 -42.86 -3.35 21.20
C MET A 1 -42.05 -2.67 20.12
N GLY A 2 -42.24 -1.38 19.88
CA GLY A 2 -41.54 -0.66 18.81
C GLY A 2 -42.33 0.54 18.32
N GLY A 3 -42.49 1.56 19.17
CA GLY A 3 -43.19 2.81 18.84
C GLY A 3 -42.44 4.07 19.26
N GLN A 4 -41.23 3.93 19.81
CA GLN A 4 -40.37 5.06 20.13
C GLN A 4 -39.13 5.02 19.25
N VAL A 5 -39.04 5.99 18.36
CA VAL A 5 -37.85 6.32 17.59
C VAL A 5 -37.25 7.56 18.24
N SER A 6 -35.92 7.67 18.28
CA SER A 6 -35.26 8.88 18.77
C SER A 6 -35.66 10.09 17.92
N ALA A 7 -35.57 11.30 18.50
CA ALA A 7 -35.81 12.54 17.76
C ALA A 7 -34.90 12.64 16.53
N SER A 8 -35.43 13.22 15.44
CA SER A 8 -34.66 13.47 14.22
C SER A 8 -33.54 14.46 14.50
N LEU A 9 -32.30 14.09 14.17
CA LEU A 9 -31.14 14.97 14.24
C LEU A 9 -30.84 15.46 12.82
N THR A 10 -30.94 16.77 12.61
CA THR A 10 -30.53 17.38 11.34
C THR A 10 -29.01 17.57 11.35
N LEU A 11 -28.32 16.91 10.42
CA LEU A 11 -26.88 17.09 10.22
C LEU A 11 -26.67 18.12 9.10
N ASN A 12 -26.16 19.29 9.45
CA ASN A 12 -25.91 20.39 8.50
C ASN A 12 -24.53 20.32 7.83
N THR A 13 -23.67 19.41 8.28
CA THR A 13 -22.28 19.30 7.83
C THR A 13 -21.86 17.85 7.66
N GLY A 14 -21.16 17.56 6.57
CA GLY A 14 -20.66 16.23 6.24
C GLY A 14 -21.60 15.46 5.32
N ALA A 15 -21.04 14.44 4.66
CA ALA A 15 -21.81 13.53 3.82
C ALA A 15 -22.17 12.27 4.64
N PRO A 16 -23.42 11.78 4.59
CA PRO A 16 -23.84 10.63 5.39
C PRO A 16 -22.97 9.40 5.14
N GLN A 17 -22.54 8.72 6.20
CA GLN A 17 -21.81 7.46 6.06
C GLN A 17 -22.74 6.39 5.46
N GLY A 18 -22.29 5.73 4.40
CA GLY A 18 -23.10 4.75 3.65
C GLY A 18 -23.87 5.32 2.47
N CYS A 19 -23.89 6.65 2.28
CA CYS A 19 -24.38 7.23 1.03
C CYS A 19 -23.38 7.00 -0.11
N VAL A 20 -23.89 6.56 -1.27
CA VAL A 20 -23.11 6.18 -2.45
C VAL A 20 -22.29 7.36 -2.99
N LEU A 21 -22.78 8.60 -2.84
CA LEU A 21 -22.12 9.81 -3.34
C LEU A 21 -21.07 10.37 -2.37
N SER A 22 -21.12 10.03 -1.08
CA SER A 22 -20.21 10.58 -0.07
C SER A 22 -18.73 10.45 -0.43
N PRO A 23 -18.22 9.31 -0.95
CA PRO A 23 -16.81 9.19 -1.33
C PRO A 23 -16.43 10.10 -2.50
N LEU A 24 -17.31 10.28 -3.49
CA LEU A 24 -17.05 11.16 -4.63
C LEU A 24 -17.01 12.62 -4.19
N LEU A 25 -18.00 13.04 -3.39
CA LEU A 25 -18.08 14.40 -2.86
C LEU A 25 -16.86 14.73 -2.00
N TYR A 26 -16.41 13.79 -1.15
CA TYR A 26 -15.18 13.98 -0.38
C TYR A 26 -13.93 14.08 -1.27
N SER A 27 -13.87 13.30 -2.35
CA SER A 27 -12.76 13.37 -3.31
C SER A 27 -12.71 14.71 -4.04
N LEU A 28 -13.87 15.26 -4.40
CA LEU A 28 -13.99 16.59 -5.00
C LEU A 28 -13.66 17.69 -3.98
N TYR A 29 -14.15 17.55 -2.76
CA TYR A 29 -13.93 18.50 -1.67
C TYR A 29 -12.45 18.69 -1.34
N THR A 30 -11.68 17.61 -1.41
CA THR A 30 -10.26 17.63 -1.10
C THR A 30 -9.38 17.73 -2.35
N PHE A 31 -9.94 17.93 -3.54
CA PHE A 31 -9.24 17.79 -4.81
C PHE A 31 -8.03 18.73 -4.94
N ASP A 32 -8.21 19.99 -4.55
CA ASP A 32 -7.22 21.09 -4.61
C ASP A 32 -6.16 21.02 -3.51
N CYS A 33 -6.26 20.09 -2.55
CA CYS A 33 -5.19 19.78 -1.61
C CYS A 33 -4.03 19.10 -2.36
N VAL A 34 -3.11 19.91 -2.90
CA VAL A 34 -1.94 19.48 -3.68
C VAL A 34 -0.67 20.06 -3.09
N ALA A 35 0.47 19.41 -3.36
CA ALA A 35 1.76 19.87 -2.87
C ALA A 35 2.12 21.23 -3.49
N THR A 36 2.77 22.09 -2.70
CA THR A 36 3.16 23.45 -3.13
C THR A 36 4.52 23.48 -3.83
N THR A 37 5.38 22.49 -3.59
CA THR A 37 6.75 22.44 -4.11
C THR A 37 7.04 21.15 -4.87
N ASN A 38 7.99 21.20 -5.82
CA ASN A 38 8.39 20.04 -6.61
C ASN A 38 9.21 18.99 -5.81
N SER A 39 9.75 19.38 -4.66
CA SER A 39 10.50 18.50 -3.74
C SER A 39 9.60 17.75 -2.75
N THR A 40 8.30 18.04 -2.77
CA THR A 40 7.30 17.39 -1.91
C THR A 40 6.16 16.79 -2.73
N SER A 41 5.34 15.97 -2.09
CA SER A 41 4.19 15.33 -2.70
C SER A 41 3.12 15.09 -1.66
N ILE A 42 1.87 15.36 -2.02
CA ILE A 42 0.69 15.03 -1.23
C ILE A 42 0.00 13.82 -1.87
N ILE A 43 -0.14 12.75 -1.10
CA ILE A 43 -0.83 11.52 -1.51
C ILE A 43 -2.09 11.39 -0.65
N LYS A 44 -3.25 11.25 -1.27
CA LYS A 44 -4.55 11.18 -0.60
C LYS A 44 -5.23 9.85 -0.86
N PHE A 45 -5.84 9.27 0.18
CA PHE A 45 -6.76 8.15 0.08
C PHE A 45 -7.88 8.33 1.11
N ALA A 46 -9.04 8.80 0.65
CA ALA A 46 -10.08 9.28 1.56
C ALA A 46 -9.48 10.27 2.58
N ASP A 47 -9.72 10.08 3.88
CA ASP A 47 -9.18 10.91 4.96
C ASP A 47 -7.67 10.70 5.23
N ASP A 48 -7.10 9.58 4.79
CA ASP A 48 -5.66 9.35 4.92
C ASP A 48 -4.90 10.26 3.94
N THR A 49 -4.13 11.21 4.47
CA THR A 49 -3.27 12.12 3.69
C THR A 49 -1.81 11.96 4.13
N VAL A 50 -0.91 11.84 3.16
CA VAL A 50 0.54 11.70 3.37
C VAL A 50 1.27 12.83 2.69
N VAL A 51 2.10 13.54 3.45
CA VAL A 51 3.12 14.46 2.93
C VAL A 51 4.42 13.70 2.80
N VAL A 52 5.00 13.69 1.62
CA VAL A 52 6.33 13.13 1.35
C VAL A 52 7.24 14.28 0.95
N GLY A 53 8.39 14.43 1.60
CA GLY A 53 9.39 15.44 1.25
C GLY A 53 10.78 14.84 1.12
N LEU A 54 11.56 15.31 0.14
CA LEU A 54 12.96 14.94 0.01
C LEU A 54 13.83 15.88 0.86
N ILE A 55 14.51 15.33 1.86
CA ILE A 55 15.53 16.04 2.64
C ILE A 55 16.88 15.88 1.94
N SER A 56 17.49 17.00 1.54
CA SER A 56 18.80 17.04 0.87
C SER A 56 19.74 17.94 1.64
N ASP A 57 21.02 17.58 1.75
CA ASP A 57 22.04 18.38 2.46
C ASP A 57 21.64 18.81 3.89
N ASN A 58 20.85 17.96 4.57
CA ASN A 58 20.31 18.22 5.90
C ASN A 58 19.35 19.43 5.97
N ASP A 59 18.77 19.82 4.83
CA ASP A 59 17.71 20.81 4.72
C ASP A 59 16.35 20.12 4.58
N GLU A 60 15.53 20.29 5.62
CA GLU A 60 14.15 19.79 5.72
C GLU A 60 13.10 20.90 5.56
N THR A 61 13.52 22.11 5.20
CA THR A 61 12.67 23.31 5.13
C THR A 61 11.44 23.08 4.24
N ALA A 62 11.64 22.57 3.02
CA ALA A 62 10.54 22.31 2.09
C ALA A 62 9.50 21.32 2.65
N TYR A 63 9.95 20.31 3.40
CA TYR A 63 9.05 19.36 4.05
C TYR A 63 8.26 20.00 5.19
N LEU A 64 8.92 20.75 6.07
CA LEU A 64 8.28 21.44 7.19
C LEU A 64 7.29 22.51 6.72
N GLU A 65 7.65 23.28 5.70
CA GLU A 65 6.76 24.26 5.05
C GLU A 65 5.53 23.58 4.45
N GLU A 66 5.70 22.44 3.77
CA GLU A 66 4.58 21.69 3.20
C GLU A 66 3.64 21.14 4.29
N VAL A 67 4.18 20.68 5.43
CA VAL A 67 3.36 20.31 6.59
C VAL A 67 2.57 21.54 7.09
N GLY A 68 3.19 22.71 7.21
CA GLY A 68 2.52 23.95 7.57
C GLY A 68 1.43 24.36 6.58
N ASN A 69 1.69 24.24 5.28
CA ASN A 69 0.73 24.51 4.22
C ASN A 69 -0.48 23.58 4.28
N LEU A 70 -0.26 22.29 4.54
CA LEU A 70 -1.34 21.33 4.75
C LEU A 70 -2.20 21.70 5.97
N VAL A 71 -1.58 22.07 7.09
CA VAL A 71 -2.31 22.51 8.30
C VAL A 71 -3.18 23.73 7.99
N ASN A 72 -2.63 24.72 7.32
CA ASN A 72 -3.37 25.92 6.92
C ASN A 72 -4.50 25.61 5.94
N TRP A 73 -4.26 24.72 4.97
CA TRP A 73 -5.28 24.29 4.01
C TRP A 73 -6.42 23.56 4.74
N CYS A 74 -6.12 22.66 5.68
CA CYS A 74 -7.15 22.00 6.48
C CYS A 74 -7.99 23.00 7.28
N GLN A 75 -7.36 23.99 7.92
CA GLN A 75 -8.08 25.03 8.67
C GLN A 75 -9.02 25.85 7.79
N ARG A 76 -8.54 26.28 6.60
CA ARG A 76 -9.36 27.02 5.62
C ARG A 76 -10.53 26.20 5.10
N ASN A 77 -10.35 24.89 5.00
CA ASN A 77 -11.37 23.94 4.57
C ASN A 77 -12.08 23.28 5.76
N ASN A 78 -12.13 23.90 6.95
CA ASN A 78 -12.90 23.38 8.09
C ASN A 78 -12.63 21.88 8.42
N LEU A 79 -11.42 21.41 8.17
CA LEU A 79 -10.96 20.05 8.43
C LEU A 79 -10.08 20.03 9.68
N LEU A 80 -10.36 19.10 10.58
CA LEU A 80 -9.60 18.92 11.81
C LEU A 80 -8.59 17.78 11.65
N LEU A 81 -7.31 18.11 11.73
CA LEU A 81 -6.23 17.13 11.74
C LEU A 81 -6.17 16.40 13.08
N ASN A 82 -6.17 15.06 13.02
CA ASN A 82 -6.01 14.23 14.19
C ASN A 82 -4.52 13.96 14.46
N VAL A 83 -3.88 14.87 15.21
CA VAL A 83 -2.44 14.79 15.53
C VAL A 83 -2.05 13.47 16.20
N SER A 84 -2.92 12.90 17.04
CA SER A 84 -2.66 11.61 17.70
C SER A 84 -2.55 10.43 16.72
N LYS A 85 -3.20 10.51 15.56
CA LYS A 85 -3.13 9.51 14.49
C LYS A 85 -2.06 9.84 13.46
N THR A 86 -1.66 11.11 13.32
CA THR A 86 -0.56 11.53 12.46
C THR A 86 0.76 10.97 13.00
N LYS A 87 1.54 10.35 12.11
CA LYS A 87 2.86 9.80 12.41
C LYS A 87 3.87 10.34 11.43
N GLU A 88 5.08 10.56 11.91
CA GLU A 88 6.23 10.86 11.07
C GLU A 88 7.13 9.63 10.96
N LEU A 89 7.50 9.28 9.73
CA LEU A 89 8.47 8.24 9.44
C LEU A 89 9.62 8.86 8.63
N ILE A 90 10.82 8.83 9.18
CA ILE A 90 12.02 9.27 8.48
C ILE A 90 12.70 8.05 7.85
N VAL A 91 12.98 8.14 6.55
CA VAL A 91 13.71 7.11 5.81
C VAL A 91 15.08 7.67 5.44
N ASP A 92 16.10 7.30 6.22
CA ASP A 92 17.47 7.74 6.00
C ASP A 92 18.41 6.54 5.91
N PHE A 93 19.15 6.45 4.80
CA PHE A 93 20.17 5.42 4.57
C PHE A 93 21.60 5.99 4.62
N SER A 94 21.75 7.25 5.05
CA SER A 94 23.05 7.89 5.21
C SER A 94 23.88 7.18 6.27
N THR A 95 25.15 6.96 5.98
CA THR A 95 26.14 6.44 6.94
C THR A 95 26.82 7.54 7.74
N LYS A 96 26.49 8.81 7.47
CA LYS A 96 27.01 9.97 8.20
C LYS A 96 26.34 10.07 9.58
N GLN A 97 26.95 10.83 10.50
CA GLN A 97 26.54 11.00 11.90
C GLN A 97 25.02 11.16 12.10
N VAL A 98 24.57 10.79 13.31
CA VAL A 98 23.19 10.97 13.81
C VAL A 98 22.69 12.37 13.42
N ARG A 99 21.68 12.41 12.54
CA ARG A 99 21.04 13.66 12.14
C ARG A 99 19.92 13.99 13.10
N ASN A 100 19.89 15.24 13.55
CA ASN A 100 18.83 15.77 14.40
C ASN A 100 17.78 16.45 13.52
N TYR A 101 16.86 15.66 12.97
CA TYR A 101 15.72 16.17 12.21
C TYR A 101 14.70 16.83 13.13
N GLN A 102 14.27 18.05 12.80
CA GLN A 102 13.23 18.77 13.52
C GLN A 102 11.92 18.00 13.46
N THR A 103 11.22 17.95 14.60
CA THR A 103 9.91 17.32 14.68
C THR A 103 8.83 18.32 14.24
N PRO A 104 7.95 17.98 13.28
CA PRO A 104 6.85 18.85 12.91
C PRO A 104 5.89 19.08 14.08
N ILE A 105 5.37 20.31 14.19
CA ILE A 105 4.40 20.70 15.22
C ILE A 105 3.07 21.01 14.53
N ILE A 106 2.02 20.27 14.87
CA ILE A 106 0.66 20.49 14.37
C ILE A 106 -0.23 20.88 15.55
N ASN A 107 -0.92 22.02 15.46
CA ASN A 107 -1.78 22.54 16.53
C ASN A 107 -1.10 22.55 17.91
N LYS A 108 0.16 23.05 17.97
CA LYS A 108 1.02 23.10 19.17
C LYS A 108 1.41 21.73 19.77
N SER A 109 1.11 20.63 19.07
CA SER A 109 1.48 19.29 19.50
C SER A 109 2.53 18.70 18.56
N PRO A 110 3.64 18.14 19.07
CA PRO A 110 4.63 17.48 18.23
C PRO A 110 4.02 16.22 17.59
N VAL A 111 4.33 15.97 16.33
CA VAL A 111 3.95 14.73 15.65
C VAL A 111 4.81 13.59 16.18
N GLU A 112 4.19 12.45 16.49
CA GLU A 112 4.93 11.27 16.96
C GLU A 112 5.79 10.71 15.83
N ARG A 113 7.11 10.70 16.04
CA ARG A 113 8.07 10.03 15.17
C ARG A 113 8.12 8.55 15.49
N VAL A 114 8.00 7.71 14.47
CA VAL A 114 7.93 6.25 14.60
C VAL A 114 8.90 5.57 13.64
N ASP A 115 9.38 4.39 14.01
CA ASP A 115 10.22 3.56 13.13
C ASP A 115 9.41 2.75 12.13
N SER A 116 8.10 2.61 12.38
CA SER A 116 7.18 1.93 11.49
C SER A 116 5.73 2.36 11.74
N PHE A 117 4.93 2.35 10.69
CA PHE A 117 3.49 2.56 10.80
C PHE A 117 2.73 1.77 9.73
N ARG A 118 1.42 1.64 9.92
CA ARG A 118 0.54 0.94 8.98
C ARG A 118 -0.17 1.96 8.09
N TYR A 119 0.07 1.88 6.79
CA TYR A 119 -0.57 2.70 5.76
C TYR A 119 -1.35 1.81 4.79
N LEU A 120 -2.64 2.06 4.60
CA LEU A 120 -3.53 1.32 3.69
C LEU A 120 -3.39 -0.22 3.79
N GLY A 121 -3.21 -0.71 5.02
CA GLY A 121 -3.09 -2.13 5.32
C GLY A 121 -1.68 -2.72 5.26
N VAL A 122 -0.66 -1.96 4.87
CA VAL A 122 0.74 -2.39 4.77
C VAL A 122 1.60 -1.70 5.83
N HIS A 123 2.52 -2.42 6.48
CA HIS A 123 3.50 -1.79 7.38
C HIS A 123 4.68 -1.26 6.58
N ILE A 124 4.99 0.02 6.76
CA ILE A 124 6.16 0.70 6.21
C ILE A 124 7.10 0.96 7.38
N THR A 125 8.38 0.65 7.20
CA THR A 125 9.44 0.82 8.22
C THR A 125 10.50 1.80 7.72
N GLN A 126 11.25 2.42 8.64
CA GLN A 126 12.29 3.39 8.31
C GLN A 126 13.42 2.82 7.43
N ASP A 127 13.71 1.53 7.59
CA ASP A 127 14.70 0.80 6.79
C ASP A 127 14.11 0.28 5.46
N LEU A 128 12.83 0.58 5.19
CA LEU A 128 12.01 0.10 4.07
C LEU A 128 12.05 -1.43 3.91
N SER A 129 12.26 -2.17 5.00
CA SER A 129 12.19 -3.63 5.07
C SER A 129 10.74 -4.10 5.16
N TRP A 130 10.45 -5.23 4.53
CA TRP A 130 9.10 -5.80 4.55
C TRP A 130 8.90 -6.87 5.63
N SER A 131 9.93 -7.17 6.43
CA SER A 131 9.89 -8.22 7.45
C SER A 131 8.76 -7.99 8.47
N CYS A 132 8.56 -6.75 8.93
CA CYS A 132 7.48 -6.41 9.89
C CYS A 132 6.09 -6.71 9.31
N HIS A 133 5.84 -6.26 8.07
CA HIS A 133 4.60 -6.54 7.35
C HIS A 133 4.38 -8.03 7.11
N ILE A 134 5.41 -8.72 6.61
CA ILE A 134 5.35 -10.14 6.27
C ILE A 134 5.12 -11.00 7.52
N ASN A 135 5.76 -10.69 8.64
CA ASN A 135 5.50 -11.37 9.91
C ASN A 135 4.03 -11.23 10.35
N THR A 136 3.46 -10.03 10.18
CA THR A 136 2.04 -9.79 10.47
C THR A 136 1.12 -10.60 9.54
N VAL A 137 1.41 -10.63 8.24
CA VAL A 137 0.69 -11.42 7.23
C VAL A 137 0.76 -12.92 7.54
N VAL A 138 1.96 -13.45 7.82
CA VAL A 138 2.19 -14.85 8.17
C VAL A 138 1.44 -15.23 9.45
N ARG A 139 1.48 -14.38 10.49
CA ARG A 139 0.75 -14.61 11.75
C ARG A 139 -0.75 -14.72 11.51
N LYS A 140 -1.33 -13.78 10.76
CA LYS A 140 -2.76 -13.81 10.40
C LYS A 140 -3.12 -15.05 9.58
N ALA A 141 -2.30 -15.39 8.57
CA ALA A 141 -2.53 -16.56 7.74
C ALA A 141 -2.44 -17.88 8.53
N ARG A 142 -1.52 -17.97 9.51
CA ARG A 142 -1.40 -19.11 10.42
C ARG A 142 -2.63 -19.30 11.31
N GLN A 143 -3.24 -18.22 11.78
CA GLN A 143 -4.52 -18.32 12.51
C GLN A 143 -5.62 -18.94 11.62
N ARG A 144 -5.65 -18.58 10.33
CA ARG A 144 -6.63 -19.15 9.38
C ARG A 144 -6.36 -20.61 9.01
N LEU A 145 -5.10 -21.05 9.05
CA LEU A 145 -4.75 -22.46 8.88
C LEU A 145 -5.37 -23.37 9.93
N TYR A 146 -5.56 -22.89 11.17
CA TYR A 146 -6.25 -23.66 12.21
C TYR A 146 -7.69 -24.00 11.79
N HIS A 147 -8.43 -23.02 11.27
CA HIS A 147 -9.78 -23.26 10.75
C HIS A 147 -9.77 -24.21 9.56
N LEU A 148 -8.82 -24.06 8.63
CA LEU A 148 -8.66 -24.98 7.50
C LEU A 148 -8.45 -26.44 7.97
N ARG A 149 -7.65 -26.66 9.02
CA ARG A 149 -7.46 -28.00 9.63
C ARG A 149 -8.75 -28.54 10.23
N ARG A 150 -9.51 -27.72 10.94
CA ARG A 150 -10.82 -28.13 11.50
C ARG A 150 -11.79 -28.53 10.40
N LEU A 151 -11.87 -27.75 9.33
CA LEU A 151 -12.69 -28.05 8.15
C LEU A 151 -12.29 -29.37 7.48
N ARG A 152 -10.98 -29.67 7.43
CA ARG A 152 -10.51 -30.99 6.98
C ARG A 152 -10.93 -32.11 7.93
N GLY A 153 -10.94 -31.88 9.24
CA GLY A 153 -11.45 -32.82 10.24
C GLY A 153 -12.92 -33.19 10.04
N PHE A 154 -13.74 -32.25 9.54
CA PHE A 154 -15.12 -32.50 9.12
C PHE A 154 -15.24 -33.22 7.76
N ARG A 155 -14.14 -33.71 7.19
CA ARG A 155 -14.08 -34.45 5.92
C ARG A 155 -14.66 -33.69 4.73
N LEU A 156 -14.59 -32.35 4.73
CA LEU A 156 -15.08 -31.56 3.60
C LEU A 156 -14.29 -31.86 2.31
N PRO A 157 -14.95 -31.80 1.13
CA PRO A 157 -14.28 -32.02 -0.15
C PRO A 157 -13.13 -31.03 -0.38
N SER A 158 -12.05 -31.50 -1.01
CA SER A 158 -10.86 -30.67 -1.25
C SER A 158 -11.15 -29.42 -2.09
N ARG A 159 -12.19 -29.43 -2.95
CA ARG A 159 -12.65 -28.24 -3.68
C ARG A 159 -13.15 -27.15 -2.73
N VAL A 160 -13.92 -27.51 -1.71
CA VAL A 160 -14.43 -26.56 -0.70
C VAL A 160 -13.27 -26.02 0.15
N LEU A 161 -12.35 -26.89 0.55
CA LEU A 161 -11.16 -26.49 1.31
C LEU A 161 -10.24 -25.56 0.50
N ARG A 162 -10.08 -25.80 -0.80
CA ARG A 162 -9.36 -24.90 -1.72
C ARG A 162 -10.04 -23.54 -1.81
N ASN A 163 -11.37 -23.50 -1.94
CA ASN A 163 -12.11 -22.24 -1.97
C ASN A 163 -11.93 -21.47 -0.65
N PHE A 164 -12.02 -22.16 0.49
CA PHE A 164 -11.77 -21.56 1.80
C PHE A 164 -10.35 -20.99 1.88
N TYR A 165 -9.33 -21.73 1.44
CA TYR A 165 -7.96 -21.26 1.36
C TYR A 165 -7.85 -19.99 0.51
N SER A 166 -8.39 -19.99 -0.71
CA SER A 166 -8.33 -18.84 -1.61
C SER A 166 -8.99 -17.59 -1.00
N CYS A 167 -10.15 -17.76 -0.35
CA CYS A 167 -10.90 -16.65 0.22
C CYS A 167 -10.30 -16.10 1.53
N THR A 168 -9.67 -16.94 2.35
CA THR A 168 -9.31 -16.57 3.73
C THR A 168 -7.80 -16.55 4.02
N ILE A 169 -7.01 -17.37 3.33
CA ILE A 169 -5.56 -17.47 3.55
C ILE A 169 -4.83 -16.79 2.40
N GLU A 170 -5.10 -17.16 1.15
CA GLU A 170 -4.47 -16.57 -0.03
C GLU A 170 -4.77 -15.07 -0.12
N SER A 171 -6.01 -14.64 0.17
CA SER A 171 -6.39 -13.22 0.21
C SER A 171 -5.52 -12.41 1.19
N ILE A 172 -5.16 -12.99 2.35
CA ILE A 172 -4.25 -12.37 3.32
C ILE A 172 -2.82 -12.36 2.80
N LEU A 173 -2.35 -13.49 2.27
CA LEU A 173 -0.98 -13.64 1.75
C LEU A 173 -0.70 -12.76 0.53
N THR A 174 -1.74 -12.46 -0.26
CA THR A 174 -1.61 -11.77 -1.56
C THR A 174 -2.14 -10.34 -1.52
N GLY A 175 -2.63 -9.88 -0.36
CA GLY A 175 -3.04 -8.49 -0.14
C GLY A 175 -1.89 -7.52 -0.40
N ASN A 176 -2.10 -6.59 -1.34
CA ASN A 176 -1.09 -5.62 -1.78
C ASN A 176 0.25 -6.25 -2.19
N ILE A 177 0.28 -7.52 -2.63
CA ILE A 177 1.52 -8.27 -2.90
C ILE A 177 2.47 -7.58 -3.88
N SER A 178 1.94 -6.76 -4.80
CA SER A 178 2.73 -5.98 -5.75
C SER A 178 3.63 -4.93 -5.11
N THR A 179 3.34 -4.48 -3.88
CA THR A 179 4.12 -3.42 -3.21
C THR A 179 5.34 -3.98 -2.49
N TRP A 180 5.19 -5.10 -1.77
CA TRP A 180 6.18 -5.58 -0.80
C TRP A 180 6.90 -6.88 -1.22
N PHE A 181 6.28 -7.75 -2.02
CA PHE A 181 6.83 -9.09 -2.26
C PHE A 181 8.12 -9.08 -3.08
N GLY A 182 8.25 -8.19 -4.06
CA GLY A 182 9.46 -8.03 -4.87
C GLY A 182 10.69 -7.77 -3.99
N ASN A 183 10.53 -6.94 -2.96
CA ASN A 183 11.57 -6.52 -2.02
C ASN A 183 11.70 -7.41 -0.77
N SER A 184 10.94 -8.50 -0.67
CA SER A 184 11.07 -9.45 0.44
C SER A 184 12.39 -10.22 0.39
N ASN A 185 13.01 -10.44 1.55
CA ASN A 185 14.22 -11.24 1.66
C ASN A 185 13.92 -12.76 1.60
N MET A 186 14.97 -13.58 1.52
CA MET A 186 14.81 -15.04 1.38
C MET A 186 14.11 -15.68 2.59
N LYS A 187 14.42 -15.23 3.81
CA LYS A 187 13.83 -15.74 5.06
C LYS A 187 12.32 -15.47 5.09
N ASP A 188 11.91 -14.28 4.67
CA ASP A 188 10.51 -13.88 4.58
C ASP A 188 9.75 -14.70 3.52
N ARG A 189 10.34 -14.88 2.34
CA ARG A 189 9.78 -15.73 1.27
C ARG A 189 9.59 -17.17 1.75
N GLN A 190 10.56 -17.73 2.47
CA GLN A 190 10.45 -19.05 3.08
C GLN A 190 9.35 -19.12 4.16
N ALA A 191 9.18 -18.06 4.96
CA ALA A 191 8.12 -17.99 5.96
C ALA A 191 6.72 -18.01 5.32
N LEU A 192 6.52 -17.25 4.24
CA LEU A 192 5.29 -17.25 3.45
C LEU A 192 5.05 -18.61 2.78
N GLN A 193 6.08 -19.20 2.14
CA GLN A 193 5.96 -20.48 1.47
C GLN A 193 5.61 -21.63 2.44
N ARG A 194 6.08 -21.58 3.69
CA ARG A 194 5.69 -22.56 4.72
C ARG A 194 4.18 -22.56 4.99
N VAL A 195 3.52 -21.40 4.92
CA VAL A 195 2.05 -21.31 5.07
C VAL A 195 1.36 -22.02 3.91
N VAL A 196 1.79 -21.74 2.67
CA VAL A 196 1.24 -22.38 1.46
C VAL A 196 1.42 -23.88 1.51
N ARG A 197 2.65 -24.37 1.79
CA ARG A 197 2.95 -25.81 1.88
C ARG A 197 2.12 -26.52 2.94
N LEU A 198 1.84 -25.86 4.06
CA LEU A 198 1.00 -26.43 5.09
C LEU A 198 -0.46 -26.52 4.63
N ALA A 199 -0.97 -25.51 3.93
CA ALA A 199 -2.30 -25.58 3.31
C ALA A 199 -2.38 -26.69 2.26
N GLU A 200 -1.37 -26.84 1.39
CA GLU A 200 -1.30 -27.93 0.40
C GLU A 200 -1.42 -29.30 1.06
N ARG A 201 -0.69 -29.54 2.16
CA ARG A 201 -0.76 -30.79 2.91
C ARG A 201 -2.15 -31.04 3.51
N ILE A 202 -2.80 -30.00 4.03
CA ILE A 202 -4.14 -30.12 4.64
C ILE A 202 -5.22 -30.42 3.58
N ILE A 203 -5.13 -29.76 2.42
CA ILE A 203 -6.11 -29.86 1.33
C ILE A 203 -5.86 -31.10 0.45
N CYS A 204 -4.61 -31.58 0.44
CA CYS A 204 -4.09 -32.63 -0.44
C CYS A 204 -4.15 -32.24 -1.93
N ILE A 205 -3.93 -30.95 -2.24
CA ILE A 205 -3.87 -30.42 -3.61
C ILE A 205 -2.71 -29.42 -3.71
N LYS A 206 -2.03 -29.39 -4.87
CA LYS A 206 -1.02 -28.39 -5.19
C LYS A 206 -1.64 -27.00 -5.33
N LEU A 207 -1.10 -26.02 -4.64
CA LEU A 207 -1.58 -24.63 -4.66
C LEU A 207 -0.67 -23.77 -5.53
N PRO A 208 -1.17 -22.64 -6.06
CA PRO A 208 -0.34 -21.73 -6.83
C PRO A 208 0.79 -21.16 -5.97
N ASP A 209 1.99 -21.05 -6.55
CA ASP A 209 3.12 -20.43 -5.86
C ASP A 209 2.96 -18.91 -5.79
N LEU A 210 3.45 -18.30 -4.70
CA LEU A 210 3.31 -16.87 -4.47
C LEU A 210 4.07 -16.03 -5.50
N GLN A 211 5.16 -16.54 -6.08
CA GLN A 211 5.94 -15.82 -7.10
C GLN A 211 5.14 -15.69 -8.39
N SER A 212 4.45 -16.74 -8.83
CA SER A 212 3.54 -16.72 -9.97
C SER A 212 2.34 -15.80 -9.73
N ILE A 213 1.75 -15.84 -8.53
CA ILE A 213 0.67 -14.90 -8.18
C ILE A 213 1.20 -13.46 -8.24
N TYR A 214 2.34 -13.17 -7.62
CA TYR A 214 2.96 -11.85 -7.66
C TYR A 214 3.22 -11.38 -9.10
N ASN A 215 3.84 -12.21 -9.95
CA ASN A 215 4.12 -11.88 -11.34
C ASN A 215 2.83 -11.56 -12.11
N LYS A 216 1.79 -12.40 -11.94
CA LYS A 216 0.47 -12.18 -12.56
C LYS A 216 -0.18 -10.89 -12.08
N ARG A 217 -0.10 -10.57 -10.78
CA ARG A 217 -0.65 -9.33 -10.20
C ARG A 217 0.09 -8.10 -10.71
N CYS A 218 1.43 -8.16 -10.78
CA CYS A 218 2.24 -7.08 -11.33
C CYS A 218 1.89 -6.81 -12.79
N TRP A 219 1.84 -7.86 -13.61
CA TRP A 219 1.47 -7.75 -15.03
C TRP A 219 0.05 -7.20 -15.22
N THR A 220 -0.92 -7.70 -14.44
CA THR A 220 -2.32 -7.24 -14.53
C THR A 220 -2.45 -5.77 -14.15
N LYS A 221 -1.79 -5.34 -13.07
CA LYS A 221 -1.80 -3.94 -12.63
C LYS A 221 -1.11 -3.04 -13.65
N ALA A 222 0.02 -3.46 -14.21
CA ALA A 222 0.71 -2.73 -15.27
C ALA A 222 -0.18 -2.51 -16.49
N ARG A 223 -0.89 -3.55 -16.96
CA ARG A 223 -1.85 -3.41 -18.07
C ARG A 223 -2.99 -2.44 -17.76
N LYS A 224 -3.46 -2.40 -16.50
CA LYS A 224 -4.49 -1.43 -16.10
C LYS A 224 -3.96 0.01 -16.19
N ILE A 225 -2.74 0.24 -15.68
CA ILE A 225 -2.09 1.55 -15.76
C ILE A 225 -1.89 1.98 -17.21
N MET A 226 -1.38 1.07 -18.06
CA MET A 226 -1.13 1.38 -19.48
C MET A 226 -2.40 1.68 -20.28
N LYS A 227 -3.51 0.99 -19.96
CA LYS A 227 -4.80 1.21 -20.63
C LYS A 227 -5.43 2.56 -20.27
N ASP A 228 -5.07 3.11 -19.12
CA ASP A 228 -5.57 4.38 -18.64
C ASP A 228 -4.55 5.49 -18.95
N LEU A 229 -4.80 6.24 -20.01
CA LEU A 229 -3.93 7.35 -20.45
C LEU A 229 -3.91 8.50 -19.44
N SER A 230 -4.93 8.60 -18.57
CA SER A 230 -5.01 9.63 -17.52
C SER A 230 -4.26 9.24 -16.25
N HIS A 231 -3.81 7.99 -16.14
CA HIS A 231 -3.10 7.51 -14.97
C HIS A 231 -1.74 8.24 -14.85
N PRO A 232 -1.38 8.79 -13.67
CA PRO A 232 -0.15 9.59 -13.50
C PRO A 232 1.12 8.79 -13.86
N ASP A 233 1.14 7.50 -13.53
CA ASP A 233 2.24 6.60 -13.86
C ASP A 233 2.20 5.97 -15.27
N ASN A 234 1.24 6.34 -16.14
CA ASN A 234 1.14 5.78 -17.50
C ASN A 234 2.46 5.96 -18.27
N GLY A 235 3.05 7.15 -18.17
CA GLY A 235 4.32 7.51 -18.81
C GLY A 235 5.53 6.68 -18.36
N LEU A 236 5.44 5.93 -17.26
CA LEU A 236 6.50 4.99 -16.87
C LEU A 236 6.57 3.76 -17.77
N PHE A 237 5.51 3.47 -18.55
CA PHE A 237 5.42 2.34 -19.46
C PHE A 237 5.62 2.76 -20.92
N CYS A 238 6.77 3.36 -21.22
CA CYS A 238 7.11 3.76 -22.59
C CYS A 238 7.70 2.61 -23.42
N LEU A 239 7.21 2.41 -24.65
CA LEU A 239 7.83 1.51 -25.62
C LEU A 239 9.15 2.08 -26.18
N LEU A 240 10.07 1.19 -26.57
CA LEU A 240 11.22 1.54 -27.40
C LEU A 240 10.77 1.81 -28.84
N ARG A 241 11.63 2.46 -29.64
CA ARG A 241 11.37 2.77 -31.06
C ARG A 241 10.93 1.56 -31.89
N SER A 242 11.35 0.35 -31.50
CA SER A 242 10.96 -0.88 -32.19
C SER A 242 9.52 -1.33 -31.92
N GLY A 243 8.81 -0.73 -30.94
CA GLY A 243 7.46 -1.12 -30.53
C GLY A 243 7.36 -2.47 -29.80
N ARG A 244 8.45 -3.23 -29.70
CA ARG A 244 8.44 -4.62 -29.19
C ARG A 244 8.69 -4.75 -27.68
N ARG A 245 9.36 -3.77 -27.08
CA ARG A 245 9.79 -3.82 -25.67
C ARG A 245 9.58 -2.47 -25.01
N PHE A 246 9.23 -2.52 -23.73
CA PHE A 246 9.19 -1.38 -22.84
C PHE A 246 10.59 -0.97 -22.40
N ARG A 247 10.82 0.33 -22.29
CA ARG A 247 12.04 0.92 -21.77
C ARG A 247 12.21 0.54 -20.30
N SER A 248 13.34 -0.09 -19.98
CA SER A 248 13.70 -0.39 -18.59
C SER A 248 13.92 0.92 -17.82
N LEU A 249 13.36 1.01 -16.62
CA LEU A 249 13.64 2.12 -15.70
C LEU A 249 15.07 1.99 -15.14
N LYS A 250 15.79 3.11 -15.11
CA LYS A 250 17.09 3.18 -14.45
C LYS A 250 16.89 2.97 -12.94
N ALA A 251 17.61 2.02 -12.37
CA ALA A 251 17.54 1.72 -10.94
C ALA A 251 18.96 1.65 -10.36
N ASN A 252 19.30 2.60 -9.50
CA ASN A 252 20.62 2.68 -8.87
C ASN A 252 20.73 1.80 -7.62
N THR A 253 19.61 1.27 -7.11
CA THR A 253 19.57 0.40 -5.93
C THR A 253 18.81 -0.88 -6.23
N GLU A 254 19.19 -1.96 -5.53
CA GLU A 254 18.46 -3.23 -5.62
C GLU A 254 17.00 -3.08 -5.16
N ARG A 255 16.76 -2.20 -4.16
CA ARG A 255 15.43 -1.91 -3.62
C ARG A 255 14.51 -1.31 -4.68
N LEU A 256 15.01 -0.32 -5.43
CA LEU A 256 14.27 0.25 -6.56
C LEU A 256 14.14 -0.80 -7.68
N ARG A 257 15.20 -1.54 -8.00
CA ARG A 257 15.19 -2.59 -9.02
C ARG A 257 14.16 -3.69 -8.75
N ARG A 258 13.85 -3.96 -7.50
CA ARG A 258 12.87 -4.95 -7.02
C ARG A 258 11.49 -4.37 -6.71
N SER A 259 11.29 -3.06 -6.85
CA SER A 259 9.98 -2.43 -6.67
C SER A 259 9.02 -2.75 -7.82
N PHE A 260 7.76 -2.34 -7.67
CA PHE A 260 6.69 -2.66 -8.59
C PHE A 260 7.02 -2.31 -10.06
N PHE A 261 7.36 -1.05 -10.37
CA PHE A 261 7.47 -0.62 -11.78
C PHE A 261 8.58 -1.34 -12.56
N PRO A 262 9.84 -1.46 -12.06
CA PRO A 262 10.85 -2.22 -12.80
C PRO A 262 10.50 -3.70 -12.94
N GLN A 263 9.86 -4.31 -11.94
CA GLN A 263 9.42 -5.70 -12.01
C GLN A 263 8.26 -5.90 -13.00
N ALA A 264 7.31 -4.97 -13.04
CA ALA A 264 6.21 -4.95 -13.98
C ALA A 264 6.71 -4.83 -15.43
N ILE A 265 7.65 -3.91 -15.71
CA ILE A 265 8.25 -3.73 -17.03
C ILE A 265 9.01 -4.98 -17.47
N ARG A 266 9.78 -5.61 -16.56
CA ARG A 266 10.42 -6.91 -16.85
C ARG A 266 9.39 -7.98 -17.19
N ALA A 267 8.33 -8.10 -16.40
CA ALA A 267 7.27 -9.07 -16.65
C ALA A 267 6.58 -8.83 -18.01
N LEU A 268 6.38 -7.57 -18.42
CA LEU A 268 5.84 -7.24 -19.74
C LEU A 268 6.81 -7.62 -20.86
N ASN A 269 8.09 -7.30 -20.71
CA ASN A 269 9.13 -7.60 -21.70
C ASN A 269 9.41 -9.09 -21.87
N HIS A 270 9.25 -9.91 -20.82
CA HIS A 270 9.42 -11.36 -20.91
C HIS A 270 8.23 -12.08 -21.57
N ASN A 271 7.02 -11.51 -21.51
CA ASN A 271 5.84 -12.20 -21.98
C ASN A 271 5.60 -12.09 -23.50
N ASN A 272 6.42 -11.36 -24.27
CA ASN A 272 6.42 -11.31 -25.75
C ASN A 272 5.02 -11.40 -26.40
N ILE A 273 4.04 -10.68 -25.86
CA ILE A 273 2.73 -10.58 -26.51
C ILE A 273 2.85 -9.49 -27.55
N THR A 274 2.77 -9.87 -28.82
CA THR A 274 2.55 -8.98 -29.96
C THR A 274 1.30 -8.15 -29.69
N TRP A 275 1.49 -6.85 -29.48
CA TRP A 275 0.42 -5.87 -29.43
C TRP A 275 0.13 -5.46 -30.87
N ILE A 276 -0.73 -6.23 -31.54
CA ILE A 276 -1.43 -5.81 -32.75
C ILE A 276 -2.85 -5.44 -32.30
#